data_AF-A0A355X6Q4-F1
#
_entry.id   AF-A0A355X6Q4-F1
#
_cell.length_a   1.000
_cell.length_b   1.000
_cell.length_c   1.000
_cell.angle_alpha   90.00
_cell.angle_beta   90.00
_cell.angle_gamma   90.00
#
_symmetry.space_group_name_H-M   'P 1'
#
loop_
_entity.id
_entity.type
_entity.pdbx_description
1 polymer ?
#
loop_
_entity_poly.entity_id
_entity_poly.type
_entity_poly.pdbx_seq_one_letter_code
_entity_poly.pdbx_strand_id
1 'polypeptide(L)' 'WGANYYGDEKIVDVNIRRLRIKIEENPSNPTRLVTIWGLGYKWITSKQ' A
#
# COMPACT_ATOMS: atom_id res chain seq x y z
N TRP A 1 -12.22 -1.76 -4.64
CA TRP A 1 -12.45 -2.14 -6.05
C TRP A 1 -13.94 -2.34 -6.37
N GLY A 2 -14.86 -1.97 -5.45
CA GLY A 2 -16.31 -2.18 -5.59
C GLY A 2 -16.76 -3.53 -5.00
N ALA A 3 -18.02 -3.64 -4.60
CA ALA A 3 -18.58 -4.86 -3.98
C ALA A 3 -18.51 -6.09 -4.90
N ASN A 4 -18.35 -5.87 -6.21
CA ASN A 4 -18.30 -6.92 -7.23
C ASN A 4 -16.89 -7.32 -7.63
N TYR A 5 -15.86 -6.91 -6.88
CA TYR A 5 -14.50 -7.28 -7.20
C TYR A 5 -14.21 -8.73 -6.78
N TYR A 6 -14.39 -9.66 -7.73
CA TYR A 6 -13.85 -11.01 -7.68
C TYR A 6 -12.41 -10.99 -8.20
N GLY A 7 -11.46 -10.72 -7.32
CA GLY A 7 -10.05 -10.82 -7.67
C GLY A 7 -9.22 -11.32 -6.50
N ASP A 8 -8.06 -11.89 -6.85
CA ASP A 8 -7.10 -12.41 -5.88
C ASP A 8 -6.67 -11.27 -4.94
N GLU A 9 -6.78 -11.49 -3.62
CA GLU A 9 -6.37 -10.51 -2.59
C GLU A 9 -4.96 -9.99 -2.84
N LYS A 10 -4.12 -10.83 -3.46
CA LYS A 10 -2.76 -10.53 -3.92
C LYS A 10 -2.66 -9.34 -4.87
N ILE A 11 -3.73 -8.95 -5.58
CA ILE A 11 -3.65 -7.81 -6.50
C ILE A 11 -3.41 -6.51 -5.73
N VAL A 12 -3.94 -6.39 -4.51
CA VAL A 12 -3.78 -5.20 -3.69
C VAL A 12 -2.30 -5.07 -3.32
N ASP A 13 -1.72 -6.13 -2.78
CA ASP A 13 -0.32 -6.17 -2.37
C ASP A 13 0.64 -5.88 -3.53
N VAL A 14 0.36 -6.43 -4.72
CA VAL A 14 1.13 -6.16 -5.95
C VAL A 14 1.08 -4.68 -6.30
N ASN A 15 -0.10 -4.05 -6.26
CA ASN A 15 -0.23 -2.64 -6.57
C ASN A 15 0.37 -1.75 -5.48
N ILE A 16 0.26 -2.12 -4.21
CA ILE A 16 0.94 -1.41 -3.10
C ILE A 16 2.45 -1.47 -3.27
N ARG A 17 3.02 -2.64 -3.60
CA ARG A 17 4.45 -2.77 -3.90
C ARG A 17 4.88 -1.87 -5.06
N ARG A 18 4.11 -1.85 -6.15
CA ARG A 18 4.37 -0.98 -7.32
C ARG A 18 4.27 0.50 -6.96
N LEU A 19 3.34 0.89 -6.09
CA LEU A 19 3.22 2.26 -5.62
C LEU A 19 4.42 2.66 -4.77
N ARG A 20 4.83 1.83 -3.79
CA ARG A 20 6.00 2.09 -2.94
C ARG A 20 7.27 2.30 -3.73
N ILE A 21 7.49 1.52 -4.80
CA ILE A 21 8.63 1.70 -5.73
C ILE A 21 8.67 3.11 -6.34
N LYS A 22 7.51 3.72 -6.58
CA LYS A 22 7.40 5.03 -7.22
C LYS A 22 7.47 6.21 -6.25
N ILE A 23 7.02 6.03 -5.01
CA ILE A 23 6.74 7.15 -4.09
C ILE A 23 7.64 7.16 -2.85
N GLU A 24 8.25 6.04 -2.47
CA GLU A 24 9.10 5.94 -1.29
C GLU A 24 10.56 6.11 -1.69
N GLU A 25 11.36 6.70 -0.81
CA GLU A 25 12.81 6.72 -0.95
C GLU A 25 13.40 5.30 -0.79
N ASN A 26 12.89 4.55 0.19
CA ASN A 26 13.19 3.13 0.38
C ASN A 26 11.89 2.30 0.39
N PRO A 27 11.53 1.61 -0.71
CA PRO A 27 10.30 0.83 -0.80
C PRO A 27 10.18 -0.32 0.22
N SER A 28 11.30 -0.83 0.73
CA SER A 28 11.35 -1.88 1.75
C SER A 28 11.13 -1.34 3.16
N ASN A 29 11.30 -0.04 3.37
CA ASN A 29 11.02 0.66 4.62
C ASN A 29 10.10 1.87 4.37
N PRO A 30 8.82 1.63 4.01
CA PRO A 30 7.91 2.68 3.56
C PRO A 30 7.52 3.63 4.69
N THR A 31 7.49 4.93 4.40
CA THR A 31 7.12 5.98 5.36
C THR A 31 5.83 6.70 4.98
N ARG A 32 5.47 6.72 3.70
CA ARG A 32 4.25 7.39 3.18
C ARG A 32 3.07 6.43 3.08
N LEU A 33 3.29 5.21 2.59
CA LEU A 33 2.26 4.18 2.42
C LEU A 33 2.58 2.96 3.29
N VAL A 34 2.16 3.00 4.56
CA VAL A 34 2.53 2.00 5.58
C VAL A 34 1.54 0.84 5.64
N THR A 35 2.02 -0.34 6.03
CA THR A 35 1.16 -1.49 6.33
C THR A 35 0.70 -1.39 7.78
N ILE A 36 -0.61 -1.50 8.00
CA ILE A 36 -1.22 -1.71 9.31
C ILE A 36 -1.66 -3.17 9.37
N TRP A 37 -0.89 -4.00 10.08
CA TRP A 37 -1.12 -5.44 10.14
C TRP A 37 -2.53 -5.78 10.65
N GLY A 38 -3.20 -6.68 9.94
CA GLY A 38 -4.58 -7.08 10.22
C GLY A 38 -5.65 -6.07 9.76
N LEU A 39 -5.28 -4.89 9.24
CA LEU A 39 -6.21 -3.85 8.79
C LEU A 39 -6.02 -3.46 7.32
N GLY A 40 -4.79 -3.48 6.80
CA GLY A 40 -4.47 -3.13 5.42
C GLY A 40 -3.38 -2.05 5.32
N TYR A 41 -3.64 -0.99 4.55
CA TYR A 41 -2.65 0.03 4.22
C TYR A 41 -3.14 1.43 4.55
N LYS A 42 -2.23 2.29 5.01
CA LYS A 42 -2.54 3.68 5.39
C LYS A 42 -1.58 4.65 4.71
N TRP A 43 -2.15 5.73 4.18
CA TRP A 43 -1.37 6.88 3.75
C TRP A 43 -1.09 7.81 4.94
N ILE A 44 0.19 8.13 5.16
CA ILE A 44 0.66 9.04 6.21
C ILE A 44 0.89 10.42 5.59
N THR A 45 0.15 11.42 6.09
CA THR A 45 0.19 12.80 5.58
C THR A 45 1.00 13.76 6.45
N SER A 46 1.50 13.31 7.61
CA SER A 46 2.30 14.17 8.48
C SER A 46 3.56 14.60 7.74
N LYS A 47 3.70 15.92 7.53
CA LYS A 47 4.95 16.52 7.05
C LYS A 47 6.07 16.08 7.99
N GLN A 48 7.13 15.50 7.42
CA GLN A 48 8.45 15.54 8.07
C GLN A 48 8.90 17.00 8.15
#